data_AF-A0A510E0C4-F1
#
_entry.id   AF-A0A510E0C4-F1
#
_cell.length_a   1.000
_cell.length_b   1.000
_cell.length_c   1.000
_cell.angle_alpha   90.00
_cell.angle_beta   90.00
_cell.angle_gamma   90.00
#
_symmetry.space_group_name_H-M   'P 1'
#
loop_
_entity.id
_entity.type
_entity.pdbx_description
1 polymer ?
#
loop_
_entity_poly.entity_id
_entity_poly.type
_entity_poly.pdbx_seq_one_letter_code
_entity_poly.pdbx_strand_id
1 'polypeptide(L)'
;MQFGISSTELQTNITISNNIYTIILIGISEKDALELLKRYATDDCINEIKKFIDIKNLASLVLWLLNTFNWIRISSIDLAEDIESSQPLFVEIHLDNCGWDEWKEIARSTKDTLNREGIHDIASKVIIVCDQAIQAI
;
A
#
# COMPACT_ATOMS: atom_id res chain seq x y z
N MET A 1 10.91 18.64 -24.49
CA MET A 1 9.80 17.80 -24.99
C MET A 1 9.50 16.79 -23.90
N GLN A 2 8.35 16.93 -23.25
CA GLN A 2 8.02 16.23 -22.01
C GLN A 2 7.30 14.92 -22.41
N PHE A 3 7.95 13.78 -22.23
CA PHE A 3 7.33 12.48 -22.45
C PHE A 3 6.45 12.17 -21.23
N GLY A 4 5.17 12.49 -21.36
CA GLY A 4 4.13 11.97 -20.48
C GLY A 4 3.82 10.54 -20.90
N ILE A 5 4.25 9.57 -20.10
CA ILE A 5 3.86 8.17 -20.24
C ILE A 5 2.37 8.11 -19.92
N SER A 6 1.57 7.57 -20.84
CA SER A 6 0.12 7.48 -20.68
C SER A 6 -0.22 6.48 -19.57
N SER A 7 -1.27 6.74 -18.80
CA SER A 7 -1.81 5.81 -17.80
C SER A 7 -2.12 4.41 -18.35
N THR A 8 -2.29 4.29 -19.66
CA THR A 8 -2.48 3.03 -20.38
C THR A 8 -1.20 2.19 -20.50
N GLU A 9 -0.02 2.81 -20.54
CA GLU A 9 1.28 2.11 -20.66
C GLU A 9 1.79 1.56 -19.32
N LEU A 10 1.35 2.15 -18.19
CA LEU A 10 1.51 1.55 -16.87
C LEU A 10 0.73 0.23 -16.76
N GLN A 11 -0.47 0.16 -17.35
CA GLN A 11 -1.33 -1.02 -17.26
C GLN A 11 -0.85 -2.21 -18.10
N THR A 12 -0.20 -1.97 -19.25
CA THR A 12 0.25 -3.06 -20.15
C THR A 12 1.53 -3.75 -19.69
N ASN A 13 2.41 -3.04 -18.96
CA ASN A 13 3.65 -3.65 -18.43
C ASN A 13 3.45 -4.38 -17.09
N ILE A 14 2.36 -4.14 -16.37
CA ILE A 14 1.97 -4.88 -15.15
C ILE A 14 1.16 -6.13 -15.55
N THR A 15 1.66 -6.91 -16.51
CA THR A 15 1.15 -8.29 -16.75
C THR A 15 2.10 -9.34 -16.16
N ILE A 16 3.18 -8.93 -15.46
CA ILE A 16 4.23 -9.87 -15.08
C ILE A 16 4.53 -9.77 -13.58
N SER A 17 4.10 -10.83 -12.88
CA SER A 17 4.49 -11.26 -11.52
C SER A 17 3.61 -10.76 -10.36
N ASN A 18 2.96 -11.70 -9.67
CA ASN A 18 2.37 -11.53 -8.33
C ASN A 18 3.44 -11.32 -7.23
N ASN A 19 4.71 -11.14 -7.62
CA ASN A 19 5.79 -10.92 -6.68
C ASN A 19 5.97 -9.41 -6.45
N ILE A 20 5.76 -8.98 -5.21
CA ILE A 20 6.06 -7.62 -4.76
C ILE A 20 7.51 -7.23 -5.09
N TYR A 21 8.46 -8.18 -5.08
CA TYR A 21 9.84 -7.94 -5.51
C TYR A 21 9.92 -7.48 -6.94
N THR A 22 9.17 -8.07 -7.86
CA THR A 22 9.21 -7.64 -9.26
C THR A 22 8.69 -6.22 -9.39
N ILE A 23 7.63 -5.86 -8.66
CA ILE A 23 7.07 -4.50 -8.62
C ILE A 23 8.07 -3.50 -8.00
N ILE A 24 8.77 -3.90 -6.94
CA ILE A 24 9.79 -3.08 -6.26
C ILE A 24 11.06 -2.95 -7.11
N LEU A 25 11.52 -4.04 -7.74
CA LEU A 25 12.74 -4.09 -8.55
C LEU A 25 12.59 -3.43 -9.91
N ILE A 26 11.40 -3.45 -10.53
CA ILE A 26 11.11 -2.68 -11.75
C ILE A 26 11.22 -1.17 -11.48
N GLY A 27 10.99 -0.76 -10.22
CA GLY A 27 11.15 0.60 -9.76
C GLY A 27 10.00 1.48 -10.23
N ILE A 28 9.04 1.72 -9.34
CA ILE A 28 8.07 2.79 -9.56
C ILE A 28 8.79 4.15 -9.45
N SER A 29 8.56 5.05 -10.41
CA SER A 29 9.10 6.39 -10.29
C SER A 29 8.45 7.09 -9.10
N GLU A 30 9.14 8.04 -8.46
CA GLU A 30 8.55 8.75 -7.33
C GLU A 30 7.26 9.48 -7.74
N LYS A 31 7.24 10.01 -8.97
CA LYS A 31 6.05 10.64 -9.54
C LYS A 31 4.87 9.64 -9.62
N ASP A 32 5.09 8.46 -10.19
CA ASP A 32 4.03 7.46 -10.36
C ASP A 32 3.57 6.91 -9.01
N ALA A 33 4.49 6.76 -8.05
CA ALA A 33 4.16 6.37 -6.67
C ALA A 33 3.21 7.38 -6.03
N LEU A 34 3.47 8.68 -6.21
CA LEU A 34 2.61 9.74 -5.71
C LEU A 34 1.26 9.76 -6.40
N GLU A 35 1.25 9.65 -7.73
CA GLU A 35 0.00 9.62 -8.50
C GLU A 35 -0.88 8.42 -8.12
N LEU A 36 -0.28 7.28 -7.77
CA LEU A 36 -1.01 6.13 -7.25
C LEU A 36 -1.59 6.42 -5.86
N LEU A 37 -0.76 6.85 -4.91
CA LEU A 37 -1.18 7.01 -3.51
C LEU A 37 -2.18 8.14 -3.31
N LYS A 38 -2.12 9.21 -4.14
CA LYS A 38 -3.12 10.30 -4.17
C LYS A 38 -4.55 9.84 -4.50
N ARG A 39 -4.73 8.60 -4.96
CA ARG A 39 -6.06 8.01 -5.16
C ARG A 39 -6.72 7.58 -3.85
N TYR A 40 -5.93 7.43 -2.79
CA TYR A 40 -6.36 6.84 -1.52
C TYR A 40 -6.03 7.73 -0.31
N ALA A 41 -5.14 8.71 -0.45
CA ALA A 41 -4.73 9.63 0.61
C ALA A 41 -4.75 11.09 0.15
N THR A 42 -4.95 12.01 1.10
CA THR A 42 -4.82 13.46 0.85
C THR A 42 -3.37 13.88 0.65
N ASP A 43 -3.15 15.04 0.03
CA ASP A 43 -1.79 15.57 -0.17
C ASP A 43 -1.07 15.81 1.17
N ASP A 44 -1.78 16.28 2.20
CA ASP A 44 -1.22 16.47 3.54
C ASP A 44 -0.82 15.14 4.19
N CYS A 45 -1.69 14.13 4.12
CA CYS A 45 -1.39 12.77 4.61
C CYS A 45 -0.15 12.19 3.91
N ILE A 46 -0.08 12.31 2.58
CA ILE A 46 1.09 11.84 1.81
C ILE A 46 2.37 12.57 2.24
N ASN A 47 2.30 13.87 2.51
CA ASN A 47 3.47 14.63 2.96
C ASN A 47 3.99 14.17 4.32
N GLU A 48 3.10 13.77 5.23
CA GLU A 48 3.51 13.19 6.52
C GLU A 48 4.03 11.75 6.37
N ILE A 49 3.34 10.91 5.60
CA ILE A 49 3.77 9.53 5.31
C ILE A 49 5.20 9.50 4.74
N LYS A 50 5.53 10.40 3.81
CA LYS A 50 6.88 10.51 3.21
C LYS A 50 8.00 10.73 4.22
N LYS A 51 7.72 11.36 5.36
CA LYS A 51 8.71 11.58 6.42
C LYS A 51 8.96 10.32 7.24
N PHE A 52 8.03 9.37 7.18
CA PHE A 52 8.00 8.18 8.02
C PHE A 52 8.41 6.90 7.29
N ILE A 53 8.03 6.76 6.02
CA ILE A 53 8.27 5.57 5.19
C ILE A 53 8.63 5.97 3.75
N ASP A 54 9.44 5.15 3.08
CA ASP A 54 9.72 5.35 1.65
C ASP A 54 8.42 5.20 0.82
N ILE A 55 8.14 6.22 0.02
CA ILE A 55 6.86 6.32 -0.69
C ILE A 55 6.74 5.33 -1.86
N LYS A 56 7.87 4.96 -2.48
CA LYS A 56 7.88 3.97 -3.57
C LYS A 56 7.59 2.59 -3.02
N ASN A 57 8.20 2.28 -1.88
CA ASN A 57 7.95 1.09 -1.10
C ASN A 57 6.47 0.94 -0.73
N LEU A 58 5.84 1.98 -0.20
CA LEU A 58 4.39 1.97 0.08
C LEU A 58 3.56 1.79 -1.19
N ALA A 59 3.87 2.51 -2.26
CA ALA A 59 3.16 2.38 -3.54
C ALA A 59 3.29 0.97 -4.15
N SER A 60 4.46 0.34 -4.04
CA SER A 60 4.68 -1.04 -4.47
C SER A 60 3.85 -2.04 -3.66
N LEU A 61 3.71 -1.84 -2.34
CA LEU A 61 2.81 -2.64 -1.51
C LEU A 61 1.35 -2.49 -1.97
N VAL A 62 0.90 -1.27 -2.24
CA VAL A 62 -0.46 -0.99 -2.74
C VAL A 62 -0.71 -1.70 -4.08
N LEU A 63 0.21 -1.60 -5.04
CA LEU A 63 0.09 -2.31 -6.31
C LEU A 63 0.06 -3.82 -6.12
N TRP A 64 0.91 -4.35 -5.25
CA TRP A 64 0.94 -5.79 -4.98
C TRP A 64 -0.37 -6.28 -4.37
N LEU A 65 -0.95 -5.54 -3.42
CA LEU A 65 -2.24 -5.86 -2.83
C LEU A 65 -3.34 -5.91 -3.90
N LEU A 66 -3.43 -4.88 -4.75
CA LEU A 66 -4.43 -4.79 -5.82
C LEU A 66 -4.29 -5.91 -6.86
N ASN A 67 -3.05 -6.32 -7.18
CA ASN A 67 -2.80 -7.40 -8.13
C ASN A 67 -3.04 -8.79 -7.53
N THR A 68 -2.66 -8.99 -6.27
CA THR A 68 -2.73 -10.29 -5.59
C THR A 68 -4.15 -10.60 -5.14
N PHE A 69 -4.87 -9.60 -4.65
CA PHE A 69 -6.21 -9.72 -4.11
C PHE A 69 -7.18 -8.89 -4.96
N ASN A 70 -7.37 -9.25 -6.23
CA ASN A 70 -8.16 -8.46 -7.19
C ASN A 70 -9.65 -8.24 -6.82
N TRP A 71 -10.14 -8.88 -5.76
CA TRP A 71 -11.49 -8.73 -5.21
C TRP A 71 -11.58 -7.69 -4.08
N ILE A 72 -10.46 -7.24 -3.52
CA ILE A 72 -10.46 -6.17 -2.51
C ILE A 72 -10.58 -4.81 -3.17
N ARG A 73 -11.03 -3.83 -2.38
CA ARG A 73 -10.94 -2.42 -2.73
C ARG A 73 -10.23 -1.68 -1.62
N ILE A 74 -9.19 -0.92 -1.95
CA ILE A 74 -8.58 0.02 -1.00
C ILE A 74 -9.48 1.25 -0.91
N SER A 75 -9.93 1.59 0.30
CA SER A 75 -10.85 2.69 0.56
C SER A 75 -10.11 3.97 0.93
N SER A 76 -9.14 3.90 1.83
CA SER A 76 -8.25 5.01 2.18
C SER A 76 -6.86 4.53 2.61
N ILE A 77 -5.92 5.48 2.62
CA ILE A 77 -4.62 5.33 3.27
C ILE A 77 -4.45 6.51 4.22
N ASP A 78 -4.21 6.21 5.48
CA ASP A 78 -4.13 7.19 6.56
C ASP A 78 -2.87 6.99 7.39
N LEU A 79 -2.51 8.01 8.16
CA LEU A 79 -1.42 7.95 9.13
C LEU A 79 -2.02 7.90 10.54
N ALA A 80 -1.85 6.78 11.22
CA ALA A 80 -2.19 6.66 12.63
C ALA A 80 -1.11 7.35 13.47
N GLU A 81 -1.54 8.29 14.30
CA GLU A 81 -0.67 9.06 15.19
C GLU A 81 -1.00 8.76 16.65
N ASP A 82 0.02 8.83 17.50
CA ASP A 82 -0.15 8.84 18.94
C ASP A 82 -0.83 10.14 19.37
N ILE A 83 -1.95 10.03 20.10
CA ILE A 83 -2.80 11.17 20.45
C ILE A 83 -2.06 12.19 21.36
N GLU A 84 -1.14 11.71 22.20
CA GLU A 84 -0.45 12.56 23.17
C GLU A 84 0.76 13.28 22.56
N SER A 85 1.49 12.60 21.68
CA SER A 85 2.77 13.09 21.13
C SER A 85 2.69 13.53 19.67
N SER A 86 1.57 13.28 18.98
CA SER A 86 1.40 13.45 17.54
C SER A 86 2.50 12.75 16.73
N GLN A 87 3.09 11.69 17.28
CA GLN A 87 4.11 10.92 16.58
C GLN A 87 3.46 9.86 15.69
N PRO A 88 3.90 9.70 14.44
CA PRO A 88 3.46 8.62 13.57
C PRO A 88 3.72 7.26 14.20
N LEU A 89 2.67 6.45 14.33
CA LEU A 89 2.74 5.07 14.79
C LEU A 89 2.76 4.11 13.60
N PHE A 90 1.76 4.21 12.73
CA PHE A 90 1.59 3.32 11.59
C PHE A 90 0.97 4.05 10.40
N VAL A 91 1.27 3.57 9.19
CA VAL A 91 0.47 3.85 8.01
C VAL A 91 -0.62 2.79 7.92
N GLU A 92 -1.87 3.21 7.85
CA GLU A 92 -3.03 2.32 7.73
C GLU A 92 -3.46 2.23 6.27
N ILE A 93 -3.60 1.02 5.75
CA ILE A 93 -4.25 0.77 4.47
C ILE A 93 -5.62 0.17 4.75
N HIS A 94 -6.66 0.96 4.52
CA HIS A 94 -8.05 0.57 4.76
C HIS A 94 -8.61 -0.16 3.55
N LEU A 95 -9.20 -1.33 3.82
CA LEU A 95 -9.79 -2.22 2.83
C LEU A 95 -11.30 -2.32 3.02
N ASP A 96 -12.01 -2.30 1.89
CA ASP A 96 -13.41 -2.67 1.76
C ASP A 96 -13.53 -4.10 1.20
N ASN A 97 -14.70 -4.71 1.41
CA ASN A 97 -15.09 -6.01 0.87
C ASN A 97 -14.29 -7.19 1.42
N CYS A 98 -13.94 -7.16 2.70
CA CYS A 98 -13.32 -8.27 3.41
C CYS A 98 -14.08 -8.59 4.70
N GLY A 99 -14.31 -9.88 4.95
CA GLY A 99 -14.69 -10.38 6.26
C GLY A 99 -13.47 -10.69 7.11
N TRP A 100 -13.70 -11.26 8.29
CA TRP A 100 -12.65 -11.60 9.25
C TRP A 100 -11.62 -12.61 8.70
N ASP A 101 -12.09 -13.62 7.97
CA ASP A 101 -11.21 -14.66 7.44
C ASP A 101 -10.42 -14.15 6.22
N GLU A 102 -11.04 -13.37 5.34
CA GLU A 102 -10.38 -12.67 4.24
C GLU A 102 -9.29 -11.72 4.76
N TRP A 103 -9.62 -10.91 5.76
CA TRP A 103 -8.67 -9.98 6.37
C TRP A 103 -7.47 -10.72 6.98
N LYS A 104 -7.71 -11.82 7.70
CA LYS A 104 -6.62 -12.65 8.26
C LYS A 104 -5.69 -13.17 7.17
N GLU A 105 -6.24 -13.65 6.06
CA GLU A 105 -5.46 -14.13 4.93
C GLU A 105 -4.60 -13.02 4.34
N ILE A 106 -5.19 -11.85 4.07
CA ILE A 106 -4.48 -10.69 3.51
C ILE A 106 -3.38 -10.24 4.46
N ALA A 107 -3.69 -10.04 5.75
CA ALA A 107 -2.74 -9.56 6.74
C ALA A 107 -1.54 -10.52 6.89
N ARG A 108 -1.81 -11.83 6.94
CA ARG A 108 -0.77 -12.86 7.02
C ARG A 108 0.07 -12.90 5.75
N SER A 109 -0.57 -12.96 4.58
CA SER A 109 0.14 -13.03 3.29
C SER A 109 1.00 -11.79 3.04
N THR A 110 0.50 -10.62 3.42
CA THR A 110 1.25 -9.35 3.35
C THR A 110 2.49 -9.41 4.23
N LYS A 111 2.34 -9.78 5.51
CA LYS A 111 3.46 -9.87 6.45
C LYS A 111 4.49 -10.91 6.02
N ASP A 112 4.05 -12.10 5.62
CA ASP A 112 4.93 -13.19 5.17
C ASP A 112 5.70 -12.78 3.92
N THR A 113 5.02 -12.09 2.99
CA THR A 113 5.64 -11.56 1.78
C THR A 113 6.68 -10.49 2.10
N LEU A 114 6.32 -9.43 2.85
CA LEU A 114 7.27 -8.37 3.22
C LEU A 114 8.51 -8.90 3.95
N ASN A 115 8.35 -9.91 4.82
CA ASN A 115 9.47 -10.53 5.52
C ASN A 115 10.35 -11.39 4.63
N ARG A 116 9.76 -12.23 3.78
CA ARG A 116 10.50 -13.05 2.80
C ARG A 116 11.31 -12.16 1.85
N GLU A 117 10.72 -11.02 1.53
CA GLU A 117 11.25 -9.98 0.67
C GLU A 117 12.18 -8.99 1.44
N GLY A 118 12.52 -9.21 2.71
CA GLY A 118 13.49 -8.36 3.42
C GLY A 118 13.09 -6.88 3.56
N ILE A 119 11.82 -6.52 3.36
CA ILE A 119 11.30 -5.15 3.38
C ILE A 119 10.83 -4.81 4.79
N HIS A 120 11.74 -4.95 5.74
CA HIS A 120 11.42 -4.88 7.16
C HIS A 120 10.93 -3.49 7.62
N ASP A 121 11.34 -2.43 6.91
CA ASP A 121 10.89 -1.07 7.18
C ASP A 121 9.38 -0.91 7.00
N ILE A 122 8.82 -1.43 5.88
CA ILE A 122 7.37 -1.42 5.67
C ILE A 122 6.68 -2.40 6.64
N ALA A 123 7.24 -3.59 6.82
CA ALA A 123 6.62 -4.65 7.62
C ALA A 123 6.36 -4.25 9.09
N SER A 124 7.11 -3.28 9.61
CA SER A 124 6.95 -2.75 10.97
C SER A 124 6.11 -1.47 11.06
N LYS A 125 5.87 -0.80 9.94
CA LYS A 125 5.24 0.53 9.88
C LYS A 125 3.88 0.55 9.21
N VAL A 126 3.49 -0.49 8.48
CA VAL A 126 2.22 -0.55 7.77
C VAL A 126 1.29 -1.59 8.39
N ILE A 127 0.02 -1.22 8.56
CA ILE A 127 -1.04 -2.12 8.98
C ILE A 127 -2.17 -2.16 7.94
N ILE A 128 -2.75 -3.34 7.77
CA ILE A 128 -3.92 -3.55 6.90
C ILE A 128 -5.17 -3.56 7.79
N VAL A 129 -6.09 -2.65 7.52
CA VAL A 129 -7.34 -2.47 8.27
C VAL A 129 -8.51 -2.88 7.39
N CYS A 130 -9.51 -3.55 7.98
CA CYS A 130 -10.75 -3.84 7.31
C CYS A 130 -11.91 -3.62 8.29
N ASP A 131 -12.62 -2.52 8.15
CA ASP A 131 -13.67 -2.10 9.10
C ASP A 131 -14.77 -3.16 9.23
N GLN A 132 -15.15 -3.78 8.11
CA GLN A 132 -16.14 -4.85 8.06
C GLN A 132 -15.70 -6.10 8.84
N ALA A 133 -14.40 -6.41 8.80
CA ALA A 133 -13.83 -7.52 9.55
C ALA A 133 -13.80 -7.25 11.06
N ILE A 134 -13.51 -6.00 11.46
CA ILE A 134 -13.43 -5.59 12.87
C ILE A 134 -14.83 -5.53 13.50
N GLN A 135 -15.84 -5.08 12.76
CA GLN A 135 -17.23 -4.97 13.24
C GLN A 135 -17.95 -6.33 13.31
N ALA A 136 -17.40 -7.39 12.71
CA ALA A 136 -17.99 -8.72 12.67
C ALA A 136 -17.61 -9.62 13.87
N ILE A 137 -16.81 -9.10 14.82
CA ILE A 137 -16.32 -9.79 16.03
C ILE A 137 -17.14 -9.34 17.23
#